data_AF-A0A930R877-F1
#
_entry.id   AF-A0A930R877-F1
#
_cell.length_a   1.000
_cell.length_b   1.000
_cell.length_c   1.000
_cell.angle_alpha   90.00
_cell.angle_beta   90.00
_cell.angle_gamma   90.00
#
_symmetry.space_group_name_H-M   'P 1'
#
loop_
_entity.id
_entity.type
_entity.pdbx_description
1 polymer ?
#
loop_
_entity_poly.entity_id
_entity_poly.type
_entity_poly.pdbx_seq_one_letter_code
_entity_poly.pdbx_strand_id
1 'polypeptide(L)'
;MELNKTEEMAVQTSRMIRKLFGDKMSGFVIYDVIDESNHHTFKLKFTVYNFAGVKFQYDNDFFEIYVFFNGDEGLLLSKENSRYSEISDWDAYLKEIMAKIESYIPEKYLKAKGWR
;
A
#
# COMPACT_ATOMS: atom_id res chain seq x y z
N MET A 1 17.23 18.50 2.63
CA MET A 1 17.78 17.14 2.52
C MET A 1 17.45 16.67 1.12
N GLU A 2 18.46 16.34 0.33
CA GLU A 2 18.25 15.69 -0.98
C GLU A 2 17.95 14.22 -0.73
N LEU A 3 16.91 13.71 -1.36
CA LEU A 3 16.53 12.30 -1.24
C LEU A 3 17.30 11.48 -2.28
N ASN A 4 17.65 10.26 -1.93
CA ASN A 4 18.15 9.29 -2.90
C ASN A 4 16.99 8.71 -3.74
N LYS A 5 17.31 7.94 -4.79
CA LYS A 5 16.29 7.44 -5.73
C LYS A 5 15.26 6.53 -5.07
N THR A 6 15.70 5.66 -4.15
CA THR A 6 14.79 4.77 -3.43
C THR A 6 13.89 5.55 -2.47
N GLU A 7 14.43 6.54 -1.78
CA GLU A 7 13.65 7.44 -0.92
C GLU A 7 12.62 8.25 -1.72
N GLU A 8 13.01 8.79 -2.88
CA GLU A 8 12.09 9.48 -3.79
C GLU A 8 10.95 8.57 -4.23
N MET A 9 11.25 7.34 -4.63
CA MET A 9 10.26 6.34 -5.02
C MET A 9 9.32 6.01 -3.85
N ALA A 10 9.86 5.76 -2.65
CA ALA A 10 9.05 5.51 -1.45
C ALA A 10 8.10 6.67 -1.15
N VAL A 11 8.57 7.92 -1.27
CA VAL A 11 7.75 9.12 -1.11
C VAL A 11 6.69 9.22 -2.20
N GLN A 12 7.01 8.94 -3.46
CA GLN A 12 6.04 8.97 -4.56
C GLN A 12 4.95 7.91 -4.37
N THR A 13 5.32 6.67 -4.07
CA THR A 13 4.37 5.59 -3.75
C THR A 13 3.49 5.96 -2.56
N SER A 14 4.07 6.56 -1.51
CA SER A 14 3.30 7.04 -0.36
C SER A 14 2.24 8.08 -0.74
N ARG A 15 2.57 8.99 -1.65
CA ARG A 15 1.67 10.05 -2.12
C ARG A 15 0.53 9.48 -2.94
N MET A 16 0.79 8.52 -3.82
CA MET A 16 -0.25 7.84 -4.60
C MET A 16 -1.25 7.13 -3.69
N ILE A 17 -0.76 6.34 -2.73
CA ILE A 17 -1.61 5.62 -1.77
C ILE A 17 -2.42 6.60 -0.90
N ARG A 18 -1.78 7.65 -0.38
CA ARG A 18 -2.44 8.69 0.43
C ARG A 18 -3.53 9.42 -0.35
N LYS A 19 -3.27 9.76 -1.62
CA LYS A 19 -4.24 10.41 -2.50
C LYS A 19 -5.48 9.54 -2.70
N LEU A 20 -5.30 8.22 -2.86
CA LEU A 20 -6.41 7.31 -3.07
C LEU A 20 -7.25 7.09 -1.79
N PHE A 21 -6.60 6.68 -0.70
CA PHE A 21 -7.34 6.32 0.52
C PHE A 21 -7.82 7.55 1.31
N GLY A 22 -7.12 8.68 1.20
CA GLY A 22 -7.50 9.94 1.84
C GLY A 22 -7.76 9.79 3.34
N ASP A 23 -8.97 10.17 3.75
CA ASP A 23 -9.47 10.14 5.12
C ASP A 23 -9.68 8.73 5.69
N LYS A 24 -9.67 7.69 4.84
CA LYS A 24 -9.83 6.29 5.26
C LYS A 24 -8.54 5.72 5.83
N MET A 25 -7.43 6.42 5.74
CA MET A 25 -6.10 5.92 6.11
C MET A 25 -5.59 6.56 7.42
N SER A 26 -4.90 5.77 8.24
CA SER A 26 -4.23 6.21 9.46
C SER A 26 -2.92 5.44 9.71
N GLY A 27 -2.10 5.89 10.67
CA GLY A 27 -0.92 5.13 11.13
C GLY A 27 0.15 4.87 10.06
N PHE A 28 0.31 5.77 9.09
CA PHE A 28 1.20 5.58 7.95
C PHE A 28 2.68 5.78 8.30
N VAL A 29 3.52 4.81 7.92
CA VAL A 29 4.98 4.83 8.11
C VAL A 29 5.70 4.31 6.87
N ILE A 30 6.80 4.96 6.49
CA ILE A 30 7.82 4.44 5.55
C ILE A 30 8.97 3.88 6.39
N TYR A 31 9.46 2.69 6.07
CA TYR A 31 10.54 2.04 6.80
C TYR A 31 11.33 1.08 5.90
N ASP A 32 12.45 0.58 6.42
CA ASP A 32 13.38 -0.31 5.70
C ASP A 32 13.79 0.22 4.33
N VAL A 33 14.09 1.53 4.25
CA VAL A 33 14.57 2.16 3.01
C VAL A 33 16.05 1.87 2.84
N ILE A 34 16.42 1.14 1.80
CA ILE A 34 17.80 0.78 1.48
C ILE A 34 18.08 1.21 0.04
N ASP A 35 19.19 1.91 -0.18
CA ASP A 35 19.66 2.33 -1.49
C ASP A 35 21.13 1.93 -1.67
N GLU A 36 21.34 0.68 -2.10
CA GLU A 36 22.66 0.09 -2.33
C GLU A 36 22.77 -0.44 -3.76
N SER A 37 24.00 -0.65 -4.26
CA SER A 37 24.30 -0.87 -5.69
C SER A 37 23.49 -1.96 -6.41
N ASN A 38 22.92 -2.92 -5.69
CA ASN A 38 22.04 -3.98 -6.22
C ASN A 38 20.86 -4.29 -5.29
N HIS A 39 20.55 -3.38 -4.36
CA HIS A 39 19.50 -3.60 -3.37
C HIS A 39 18.79 -2.28 -3.08
N HIS A 40 17.67 -2.12 -3.76
CA HIS A 40 16.76 -1.00 -3.59
C HIS A 40 15.45 -1.52 -3.03
N THR A 41 15.19 -1.25 -1.74
CA THR A 41 13.96 -1.69 -1.08
C THR A 41 13.38 -0.58 -0.23
N PHE A 42 12.06 -0.60 -0.08
CA PHE A 42 11.35 0.17 0.93
C PHE A 42 10.04 -0.53 1.28
N LYS A 43 9.53 -0.24 2.46
CA LYS A 43 8.25 -0.73 2.93
C LYS A 43 7.37 0.41 3.41
N LEU A 44 6.08 0.25 3.21
CA LEU A 44 5.04 1.13 3.75
C LEU A 44 4.11 0.29 4.62
N LYS A 45 3.79 0.79 5.80
CA LYS A 45 2.76 0.21 6.68
C LYS A 45 1.74 1.27 7.03
N PHE A 46 0.47 0.94 6.97
CA PHE A 46 -0.63 1.84 7.30
C PHE A 46 -1.88 1.05 7.68
N THR A 47 -2.86 1.73 8.27
CA THR A 47 -4.19 1.19 8.54
C THR A 47 -5.19 1.85 7.61
N VAL A 48 -6.15 1.06 7.11
CA VAL A 48 -7.27 1.55 6.30
C VAL A 48 -8.60 1.20 6.94
N TYR A 49 -9.57 2.10 6.79
CA TYR A 49 -10.92 2.03 7.35
C TYR A 49 -10.96 1.79 8.86
N ASN A 50 -9.87 2.10 9.59
CA ASN A 50 -9.68 1.70 10.99
C ASN A 50 -10.04 0.22 11.25
N PHE A 51 -9.81 -0.63 10.26
CA PHE A 51 -10.26 -2.01 10.23
C PHE A 51 -9.14 -2.97 9.85
N ALA A 52 -8.35 -2.61 8.83
CA ALA A 52 -7.30 -3.48 8.29
C ALA A 52 -5.93 -2.81 8.29
N GLY A 53 -4.90 -3.55 8.68
CA GLY A 53 -3.51 -3.18 8.41
C GLY A 53 -3.18 -3.48 6.94
N VAL A 54 -2.34 -2.66 6.33
CA VAL A 54 -1.83 -2.85 4.97
C VAL A 54 -0.31 -2.70 4.99
N LYS A 55 0.37 -3.61 4.30
CA LYS A 55 1.81 -3.55 4.06
C LYS A 55 2.06 -3.54 2.56
N PHE A 56 2.73 -2.50 2.08
CA PHE A 56 3.33 -2.46 0.76
C PHE A 56 4.83 -2.74 0.92
N GLN A 57 5.38 -3.67 0.15
CA GLN A 57 6.82 -3.91 0.13
C GLN A 57 7.32 -3.89 -1.31
N TYR A 58 8.41 -3.17 -1.53
CA TYR A 58 9.12 -3.09 -2.81
C TYR A 58 10.53 -3.62 -2.65
N ASP A 59 11.01 -4.39 -3.62
CA ASP A 59 12.38 -4.89 -3.69
C ASP A 59 12.81 -5.03 -5.15
N ASN A 60 13.75 -4.18 -5.60
CA ASN A 60 14.39 -4.24 -6.92
C ASN A 60 13.39 -4.43 -8.09
N ASP A 61 12.33 -3.63 -8.10
CA ASP A 61 11.20 -3.63 -9.03
C ASP A 61 10.06 -4.61 -8.71
N PHE A 62 10.26 -5.64 -7.90
CA PHE A 62 9.15 -6.45 -7.41
C PHE A 62 8.40 -5.70 -6.33
N PHE A 63 7.07 -5.90 -6.27
CA PHE A 63 6.30 -5.42 -5.14
C PHE A 63 5.16 -6.35 -4.75
N GLU A 64 4.79 -6.27 -3.48
CA GLU A 64 3.66 -6.99 -2.93
C GLU A 64 2.84 -6.09 -2.01
N ILE A 65 1.52 -6.29 -2.03
CA ILE A 65 0.57 -5.60 -1.17
C ILE A 65 -0.19 -6.64 -0.35
N TYR A 66 0.00 -6.58 0.96
CA TYR A 66 -0.70 -7.45 1.91
C TYR A 66 -1.72 -6.68 2.73
N VAL A 67 -2.83 -7.32 3.05
CA VAL A 67 -3.84 -6.83 4.00
C VAL A 67 -3.98 -7.76 5.21
N PHE A 68 -4.21 -7.19 6.39
CA PHE A 68 -4.27 -7.87 7.68
C PHE A 68 -5.56 -7.47 8.40
N PHE A 69 -6.50 -8.40 8.58
CA PHE A 69 -7.84 -8.08 9.08
C PHE A 69 -8.07 -8.30 10.58
N ASN A 70 -7.32 -9.20 11.26
CA ASN A 70 -7.37 -9.42 12.72
C ASN A 70 -6.30 -10.42 13.21
N GLY A 71 -5.09 -10.39 12.65
CA GLY A 71 -4.00 -11.31 13.02
C GLY A 71 -2.72 -11.04 12.25
N ASP A 72 -1.72 -11.90 12.45
CA ASP A 72 -0.38 -11.76 11.84
C ASP A 72 -0.31 -12.32 10.41
N GLU A 73 -1.27 -13.16 10.00
CA GLU A 73 -1.32 -13.71 8.65
C GLU A 73 -1.89 -12.68 7.67
N GLY A 74 -1.04 -12.22 6.76
CA GLY A 74 -1.40 -11.26 5.72
C GLY A 74 -1.93 -11.95 4.47
N LEU A 75 -3.04 -11.45 3.94
CA LEU A 75 -3.56 -11.86 2.63
C LEU A 75 -2.88 -11.03 1.52
N LEU A 76 -2.25 -11.71 0.57
CA LEU A 76 -1.67 -11.07 -0.63
C LEU A 76 -2.79 -10.56 -1.55
N LEU A 77 -2.82 -9.25 -1.83
CA LEU A 77 -3.82 -8.60 -2.69
C LEU A 77 -3.28 -8.24 -4.09
N SER A 78 -1.98 -7.97 -4.19
CA SER A 78 -1.29 -7.84 -5.47
C SER A 78 -1.19 -9.21 -6.15
N LYS A 79 -0.89 -9.24 -7.45
CA LYS A 79 -0.55 -10.48 -8.14
C LYS A 79 0.84 -10.95 -7.66
N GLU A 80 1.06 -12.24 -7.57
CA GLU A 80 2.41 -12.79 -7.34
C GLU A 80 3.40 -12.28 -8.40
N ASN A 81 4.63 -11.98 -7.97
CA ASN A 81 5.70 -11.44 -8.82
C ASN A 81 5.31 -10.17 -9.60
N SER A 82 4.43 -9.32 -9.03
CA SER A 82 4.11 -8.02 -9.64
C SER A 82 5.35 -7.14 -9.73
N ARG A 83 5.50 -6.44 -10.85
CA ARG A 83 6.59 -5.49 -11.06
C ARG A 83 6.09 -4.05 -11.07
N TYR A 84 6.76 -3.18 -10.33
CA TYR A 84 6.37 -1.79 -10.15
C TYR A 84 6.41 -1.05 -11.49
N SER A 85 7.46 -1.30 -12.29
CA SER A 85 7.64 -0.74 -13.63
C SER A 85 6.60 -1.20 -14.66
N GLU A 86 5.92 -2.33 -14.44
CA GLU A 86 4.90 -2.87 -15.35
C GLU A 86 3.51 -2.25 -15.12
N ILE A 87 3.30 -1.55 -14.00
CA ILE A 87 2.05 -0.86 -13.71
C ILE A 87 2.04 0.48 -14.44
N SER A 88 1.28 0.54 -15.55
CA SER A 88 1.14 1.77 -16.35
C SER A 88 0.15 2.77 -15.77
N ASP A 89 -0.88 2.31 -15.05
CA ASP A 89 -1.88 3.14 -14.38
C ASP A 89 -2.02 2.74 -12.90
N TRP A 90 -1.24 3.42 -12.06
CA TRP A 90 -1.26 3.22 -10.61
C TRP A 90 -2.58 3.65 -9.96
N ASP A 91 -3.27 4.66 -10.51
CA ASP A 91 -4.54 5.13 -9.96
C ASP A 91 -5.63 4.05 -10.16
N ALA A 92 -5.67 3.40 -11.34
CA ALA A 92 -6.57 2.28 -11.60
C ALA A 92 -6.22 1.04 -10.76
N TYR A 93 -4.94 0.65 -10.73
CA TYR A 93 -4.48 -0.51 -9.98
C TYR A 93 -4.80 -0.40 -8.48
N LEU A 94 -4.49 0.75 -7.87
CA LEU A 94 -4.75 0.94 -6.44
C LEU A 94 -6.26 1.00 -6.14
N LYS A 95 -7.11 1.50 -7.05
CA LYS A 95 -8.58 1.44 -6.89
C LYS A 95 -9.09 -0.01 -6.85
N GLU A 96 -8.52 -0.91 -7.64
CA GLU A 96 -8.86 -2.34 -7.56
C GLU A 96 -8.45 -2.94 -6.20
N ILE A 97 -7.27 -2.58 -5.69
CA ILE A 97 -6.83 -3.00 -4.34
C ILE A 97 -7.78 -2.45 -3.27
N MET A 98 -8.16 -1.18 -3.36
CA MET A 98 -9.13 -0.55 -2.44
C MET A 98 -10.47 -1.29 -2.46
N ALA A 99 -11.02 -1.56 -3.66
CA ALA A 99 -12.27 -2.30 -3.81
C ALA A 99 -12.18 -3.73 -3.24
N LYS A 100 -11.05 -4.43 -3.43
CA LYS A 100 -10.78 -5.73 -2.81
C LYS A 100 -10.83 -5.61 -1.29
N ILE A 101 -10.12 -4.66 -0.69
CA ILE A 101 -10.13 -4.43 0.77
C ILE A 101 -11.56 -4.18 1.27
N GLU A 102 -12.30 -3.29 0.62
CA GLU A 102 -13.69 -2.97 0.99
C GLU A 102 -14.61 -4.19 0.92
N SER A 103 -14.36 -5.16 0.03
CA SER A 103 -15.17 -6.38 -0.07
C SER A 103 -15.07 -7.29 1.16
N TYR A 104 -14.00 -7.16 1.95
CA TYR A 104 -13.82 -7.88 3.21
C TYR A 104 -14.41 -7.14 4.42
N ILE A 105 -14.79 -5.86 4.26
CA ILE A 105 -15.32 -5.04 5.34
C ILE A 105 -16.85 -5.10 5.28
N PRO A 106 -17.54 -5.34 6.40
CA PRO A 106 -19.01 -5.35 6.41
C PRO A 106 -19.59 -4.04 5.85
N GLU A 107 -20.49 -4.11 4.87
CA GLU A 107 -21.07 -2.93 4.22
C GLU A 107 -21.72 -1.96 5.23
N LYS A 108 -22.41 -2.51 6.24
CA LYS A 108 -23.00 -1.72 7.35
C LYS A 108 -21.98 -0.86 8.10
N TYR A 109 -20.73 -1.34 8.21
CA TYR A 109 -19.65 -0.62 8.87
C TYR A 109 -19.16 0.54 8.00
N LEU A 110 -18.95 0.30 6.70
CA LEU A 110 -18.55 1.35 5.74
C LEU A 110 -19.59 2.47 5.67
N LYS A 111 -20.88 2.12 5.58
CA LYS A 111 -21.99 3.09 5.55
C LYS A 111 -22.08 3.92 6.83
N ALA A 112 -21.93 3.29 8.00
CA ALA A 112 -21.96 4.00 9.28
C ALA A 112 -20.82 5.03 9.43
N LYS A 113 -19.73 4.88 8.68
CA LYS A 113 -18.59 5.80 8.65
C LYS A 113 -18.61 6.77 7.46
N GLY A 114 -19.59 6.66 6.56
CA GLY A 114 -19.68 7.50 5.36
C GLY A 114 -18.61 7.17 4.30
N TRP A 115 -18.04 5.97 4.35
CA TRP A 115 -17.02 5.54 3.39
C TRP A 115 -17.59 4.84 2.16
N ARG A 116 -18.88 4.50 2.19
CA ARG A 116 -19.64 3.93 1.07
C ARG A 116 -21.13 4.27 1.20
#